data_AF-A0A6M8UQI0-F1
#
_entry.id   AF-A0A6M8UQI0-F1
#
_cell.length_a   1.000
_cell.length_b   1.000
_cell.length_c   1.000
_cell.angle_alpha   90.00
_cell.angle_beta   90.00
_cell.angle_gamma   90.00
#
_symmetry.space_group_name_H-M   'P 1'
#
loop_
_entity.id
_entity.type
_entity.pdbx_description
1 polymer ?
#
loop_
_entity_poly.entity_id
_entity_poly.type
_entity_poly.pdbx_seq_one_letter_code
_entity_poly.pdbx_strand_id
1 'polypeptide(L)'
;MIDFDNATFKNQMDICNNIMEGRYKLENSALTGGENELSDEDFFKRIIFDAWSEFYFLLNNSDRELNKYTTYTRKVMPDKYLTEASLRDDPFVFLMALTRFLYEYEIYTDFVRINQGYVWIEHENLTRLNSLDKKPFRDLDFVFFLNILPVRIIADLLQSDALRDTLSFSENINSLKGSIEESNSFVSKKIDENKSYLNGLNKEVTSLADKLNDIKSSGNFKLLAKGFSTIKEGKNEELKFANRRSWIAMILLTAIPLVSMCLFWNRIADINQGTSQTISSFYFRDLFYFGPALTLELLILYFMRLFYSETKSLKAQLLQIDLRLNLCEFIHDYVATREKSTSVNTNESWKSFESLIFSPLQATDDKIPAVLDGADAIAELASKILSNKGKG
;
A
#
# COMPACT_ATOMS: atom_id res chain seq x y z
N MET A 1 -52.41 -35.68 -19.29
CA MET A 1 -52.34 -34.39 -18.58
C MET A 1 -53.00 -33.40 -19.50
N ILE A 2 -54.17 -32.91 -19.11
CA ILE A 2 -54.98 -31.98 -19.91
C ILE A 2 -54.09 -30.82 -20.35
N ASP A 3 -54.11 -30.46 -21.62
CA ASP A 3 -53.42 -29.29 -22.14
C ASP A 3 -54.45 -28.37 -22.79
N PHE A 4 -54.69 -27.23 -22.14
CA PHE A 4 -55.69 -26.25 -22.57
C PHE A 4 -55.32 -25.55 -23.88
N ASP A 5 -54.06 -25.63 -24.29
CA ASP A 5 -53.57 -25.05 -25.55
C ASP A 5 -53.78 -26.00 -26.75
N ASN A 6 -54.21 -27.24 -26.52
CA ASN A 6 -54.46 -28.21 -27.58
C ASN A 6 -55.70 -27.84 -28.41
N ALA A 7 -55.52 -27.70 -29.73
CA ALA A 7 -56.60 -27.35 -30.66
C ALA A 7 -57.80 -28.33 -30.63
N THR A 8 -57.55 -29.61 -30.38
CA THR A 8 -58.61 -30.63 -30.27
C THR A 8 -59.44 -30.41 -29.01
N PHE A 9 -58.80 -30.01 -27.92
CA PHE A 9 -59.47 -29.70 -26.66
C PHE A 9 -60.32 -28.43 -26.79
N LYS A 10 -59.77 -27.36 -27.40
CA LYS A 10 -60.53 -26.12 -27.66
C LYS A 10 -61.79 -26.36 -28.49
N ASN A 11 -61.67 -27.13 -29.57
CA ASN A 11 -62.83 -27.50 -30.40
C ASN A 11 -63.91 -28.27 -29.61
N GLN A 12 -63.52 -29.14 -28.66
CA GLN A 12 -64.47 -29.81 -27.78
C GLN A 12 -65.14 -28.84 -26.80
N MET A 13 -64.41 -27.86 -26.30
CA MET A 13 -64.96 -26.84 -25.40
C MET A 13 -65.96 -25.92 -26.11
N ASP A 14 -65.74 -25.59 -27.38
CA ASP A 14 -66.71 -24.83 -28.19
C ASP A 14 -68.04 -25.59 -28.35
N ILE A 15 -67.99 -26.92 -28.50
CA ILE A 15 -69.20 -27.76 -28.55
C ILE A 15 -69.92 -27.74 -27.21
N CYS A 16 -69.20 -27.87 -26.10
CA CYS A 16 -69.76 -27.73 -24.75
C CYS A 16 -70.39 -26.34 -24.55
N ASN A 17 -69.78 -25.28 -25.08
CA ASN A 17 -70.31 -23.92 -24.97
C ASN A 17 -71.70 -23.78 -25.62
N ASN A 18 -71.87 -24.36 -26.81
CA ASN A 18 -73.18 -24.37 -27.49
C ASN A 18 -74.25 -25.12 -26.69
N ILE A 19 -73.87 -26.21 -26.00
CA ILE A 19 -74.79 -26.97 -25.13
C ILE A 19 -75.14 -26.15 -23.88
N MET A 20 -74.17 -25.45 -23.29
CA MET A 20 -74.39 -24.59 -22.12
C MET A 20 -75.35 -23.44 -22.41
N GLU A 21 -75.13 -22.73 -23.52
CA GLU A 21 -76.01 -21.65 -24.00
C GLU A 21 -77.42 -22.13 -24.31
N GLY A 22 -77.59 -23.36 -24.81
CA GLY A 22 -78.90 -23.89 -25.20
C GLY A 22 -79.71 -24.58 -24.08
N ARG A 23 -79.05 -25.22 -23.10
CA ARG A 23 -79.70 -26.08 -22.10
C ARG A 23 -79.67 -25.51 -20.68
N TYR A 24 -78.66 -24.71 -20.33
CA TYR A 24 -78.40 -24.30 -18.96
C TYR A 24 -78.53 -22.78 -18.75
N LYS A 25 -78.52 -21.98 -19.83
CA LYS A 25 -78.80 -20.54 -19.76
C LYS A 25 -80.25 -20.29 -19.36
N LEU A 26 -80.44 -19.54 -18.27
CA LEU A 26 -81.76 -19.15 -17.78
C LEU A 26 -82.26 -17.88 -18.50
N GLU A 27 -83.58 -17.77 -18.67
CA GLU A 27 -84.21 -16.55 -19.19
C GLU A 27 -84.14 -15.41 -18.16
N ASN A 28 -84.10 -14.15 -18.61
CA ASN A 28 -83.86 -12.96 -17.78
C ASN A 28 -84.78 -12.83 -16.54
N SER A 29 -85.97 -13.41 -16.57
CA SER A 29 -86.93 -13.40 -15.45
C SER A 29 -86.52 -14.28 -14.26
N ALA A 30 -85.62 -15.25 -14.45
CA ALA A 30 -85.11 -16.13 -13.39
C ALA A 30 -83.80 -15.62 -12.78
N LEU A 31 -83.22 -14.52 -13.29
CA LEU A 31 -81.94 -13.97 -12.84
C LEU A 31 -82.07 -12.94 -11.69
N THR A 32 -83.30 -12.56 -11.31
CA THR A 32 -83.58 -11.44 -10.38
C THR A 32 -83.83 -11.86 -8.93
N GLY A 33 -83.91 -13.15 -8.61
CA GLY A 33 -84.00 -13.68 -7.24
C GLY A 33 -82.64 -14.10 -6.70
N GLY A 34 -82.43 -14.03 -5.39
CA GLY A 34 -81.20 -14.55 -4.76
C GLY A 34 -81.08 -16.07 -4.95
N GLU A 35 -79.88 -16.64 -4.90
CA GLU A 35 -79.64 -18.08 -5.14
C GLU A 35 -80.50 -18.99 -4.25
N ASN A 36 -80.82 -18.53 -3.04
CA ASN A 36 -81.67 -19.20 -2.05
C ASN A 36 -83.18 -19.21 -2.38
N GLU A 37 -83.63 -18.45 -3.37
CA GLU A 37 -85.04 -18.34 -3.78
C GLU A 37 -85.36 -19.15 -5.05
N LEU A 38 -84.34 -19.71 -5.70
CA LEU A 38 -84.46 -20.50 -6.93
C LEU A 38 -84.94 -21.93 -6.64
N SER A 39 -85.68 -22.52 -7.59
CA SER A 39 -85.96 -23.96 -7.59
C SER A 39 -84.66 -24.76 -7.68
N ASP A 40 -84.62 -25.99 -7.17
CA ASP A 40 -83.40 -26.80 -7.18
C ASP A 40 -82.85 -27.07 -8.59
N GLU A 41 -83.73 -27.16 -9.60
CA GLU A 41 -83.34 -27.32 -11.00
C GLU A 41 -82.76 -26.03 -11.57
N ASP A 42 -83.37 -24.87 -11.29
CA ASP A 42 -82.88 -23.59 -11.77
C ASP A 42 -81.60 -23.16 -11.05
N PHE A 43 -81.48 -23.47 -9.76
CA PHE A 43 -80.26 -23.31 -8.99
C PHE A 43 -79.10 -24.09 -9.62
N PHE A 44 -79.30 -25.40 -9.89
CA PHE A 44 -78.25 -26.20 -10.54
C PHE A 44 -77.87 -25.66 -11.92
N LYS A 45 -78.86 -25.29 -12.76
CA LYS A 45 -78.61 -24.68 -14.08
C LYS A 45 -77.82 -23.39 -13.98
N ARG A 46 -78.13 -22.55 -12.99
CA ARG A 46 -77.41 -21.30 -12.76
C ARG A 46 -75.94 -21.55 -12.40
N ILE A 47 -75.69 -22.42 -11.41
CA ILE A 47 -74.33 -22.67 -10.91
C ILE A 47 -73.44 -23.31 -11.98
N ILE A 48 -73.95 -24.29 -12.74
CA ILE A 48 -73.15 -24.92 -13.80
C ILE A 48 -72.87 -23.96 -14.96
N PHE A 49 -73.82 -23.07 -15.27
CA PHE A 49 -73.64 -22.05 -16.30
C PHE A 49 -72.64 -20.97 -15.88
N ASP A 50 -72.69 -20.50 -14.63
CA ASP A 50 -71.77 -19.50 -14.10
C ASP A 50 -70.34 -20.08 -14.00
N ALA A 51 -70.20 -21.30 -13.47
CA ALA A 51 -68.91 -21.99 -13.45
C ALA A 51 -68.33 -22.21 -14.87
N TRP A 52 -69.17 -22.58 -15.83
CA TRP A 52 -68.75 -22.72 -17.23
C TRP A 52 -68.32 -21.40 -17.85
N SER A 53 -69.10 -20.34 -17.64
CA SER A 53 -68.83 -19.02 -18.21
C SER A 53 -67.48 -18.48 -17.74
N GLU A 54 -67.16 -18.64 -16.46
CA GLU A 54 -65.86 -18.27 -15.89
C GLU A 54 -64.72 -19.12 -16.46
N PHE A 55 -64.89 -20.44 -16.53
CA PHE A 55 -63.88 -21.33 -17.09
C PHE A 55 -63.61 -21.02 -18.58
N TYR A 56 -64.67 -20.82 -19.36
CA TYR A 56 -64.58 -20.55 -20.79
C TYR A 56 -64.01 -19.15 -21.06
N PHE A 57 -64.30 -18.18 -20.20
CA PHE A 57 -63.66 -16.86 -20.23
C PHE A 57 -62.15 -16.98 -20.02
N LEU A 58 -61.71 -17.70 -18.98
CA LEU A 58 -60.28 -17.94 -18.71
C LEU A 58 -59.60 -18.71 -19.84
N LEU A 59 -60.28 -19.70 -20.43
CA LEU A 59 -59.74 -20.49 -21.55
C LEU A 59 -59.40 -19.64 -22.77
N ASN A 60 -60.19 -18.59 -23.02
CA ASN A 60 -60.06 -17.76 -24.23
C ASN A 60 -59.27 -16.46 -24.01
N ASN A 61 -59.19 -15.97 -22.77
CA ASN A 61 -58.59 -14.66 -22.48
C ASN A 61 -57.26 -14.73 -21.70
N SER A 62 -56.91 -15.88 -21.11
CA SER A 62 -55.71 -16.01 -20.30
C SER A 62 -54.60 -16.78 -21.03
N ASP A 63 -53.59 -16.07 -21.55
CA ASP A 63 -52.45 -16.63 -22.28
C ASP A 63 -51.65 -17.63 -21.43
N ARG A 64 -52.06 -18.90 -21.46
CA ARG A 64 -51.47 -20.05 -20.75
C ARG A 64 -51.55 -20.02 -19.22
N GLU A 65 -52.33 -19.10 -18.64
CA GLU A 65 -52.44 -18.99 -17.18
C GLU A 65 -53.16 -20.20 -16.57
N LEU A 66 -54.19 -20.75 -17.23
CA LEU A 66 -54.83 -21.99 -16.78
C LEU A 66 -53.84 -23.15 -16.71
N ASN A 67 -52.99 -23.31 -17.73
CA ASN A 67 -51.97 -24.35 -17.75
C ASN A 67 -50.96 -24.19 -16.59
N LYS A 68 -50.62 -22.94 -16.25
CA LYS A 68 -49.67 -22.58 -15.18
C LYS A 68 -50.24 -22.72 -13.78
N TYR A 69 -51.50 -22.34 -13.58
CA TYR A 69 -52.13 -22.23 -12.26
C TYR A 69 -53.08 -23.39 -11.93
N THR A 70 -53.14 -24.44 -12.75
CA THR A 70 -53.95 -25.65 -12.45
C THR A 70 -53.14 -26.95 -12.52
N THR A 71 -51.83 -26.86 -12.26
CA THR A 71 -50.89 -27.98 -12.44
C THR A 71 -51.24 -29.23 -11.62
N TYR A 72 -51.75 -29.09 -10.40
CA TYR A 72 -52.11 -30.21 -9.54
C TYR A 72 -53.33 -30.96 -10.09
N THR A 73 -54.39 -30.25 -10.47
CA THR A 73 -55.61 -30.85 -11.02
C THR A 73 -55.34 -31.50 -12.37
N ARG A 74 -54.50 -30.88 -13.21
CA ARG A 74 -54.07 -31.48 -14.48
C ARG A 74 -53.29 -32.80 -14.31
N LYS A 75 -52.56 -32.98 -13.19
CA LYS A 75 -51.87 -34.24 -12.85
C LYS A 75 -52.84 -35.33 -12.37
N VAL A 76 -53.78 -34.96 -11.50
CA VAL A 76 -54.62 -35.92 -10.76
C VAL A 76 -55.93 -36.23 -11.48
N MET A 77 -56.42 -35.36 -12.36
CA MET A 77 -57.71 -35.50 -13.03
C MET A 77 -57.58 -36.14 -14.41
N PRO A 78 -58.28 -37.27 -14.66
CA PRO A 78 -58.39 -37.86 -15.99
C PRO A 78 -59.07 -36.95 -17.02
N ASP A 79 -58.52 -36.91 -18.23
CA ASP A 79 -59.01 -36.11 -19.37
C ASP A 79 -60.49 -36.35 -19.73
N LYS A 80 -61.06 -37.50 -19.32
CA LYS A 80 -62.45 -37.91 -19.62
C LYS A 80 -63.55 -37.09 -18.91
N TYR A 81 -63.20 -36.36 -17.85
CA TYR A 81 -64.19 -35.69 -16.99
C TYR A 81 -64.59 -34.29 -17.47
N LEU A 82 -63.87 -33.72 -18.43
CA LEU A 82 -64.14 -32.42 -19.03
C LEU A 82 -64.33 -32.60 -20.54
N THR A 83 -65.44 -33.25 -20.91
CA THR A 83 -65.81 -33.59 -22.30
C THR A 83 -67.31 -33.39 -22.56
N GLU A 84 -67.70 -33.31 -23.83
CA GLU A 84 -69.12 -33.27 -24.21
C GLU A 84 -69.91 -34.45 -23.63
N ALA A 85 -69.33 -35.66 -23.67
CA ALA A 85 -69.96 -36.86 -23.14
C ALA A 85 -70.25 -36.72 -21.64
N SER A 86 -69.27 -36.25 -20.85
CA SER A 86 -69.49 -36.01 -19.42
C SER A 86 -70.56 -34.96 -19.14
N LEU A 87 -70.67 -33.90 -19.95
CA LEU A 87 -71.72 -32.88 -19.79
C LEU A 87 -73.12 -33.44 -20.06
N ARG A 88 -73.25 -34.38 -21.02
CA ARG A 88 -74.55 -34.99 -21.37
C ARG A 88 -74.94 -36.09 -20.40
N ASP A 89 -74.00 -36.93 -20.01
CA ASP A 89 -74.23 -38.15 -19.22
C ASP A 89 -74.32 -37.85 -17.70
N ASP A 90 -73.47 -36.96 -17.19
CA ASP A 90 -73.45 -36.59 -15.77
C ASP A 90 -72.99 -35.12 -15.58
N PRO A 91 -73.93 -34.16 -15.69
CA PRO A 91 -73.63 -32.74 -15.53
C PRO A 91 -72.99 -32.39 -14.18
N PHE A 92 -73.24 -33.17 -13.13
CA PHE A 92 -72.62 -32.95 -11.82
C PHE A 92 -71.12 -33.34 -11.82
N VAL A 93 -70.72 -34.39 -12.55
CA VAL A 93 -69.29 -34.72 -12.72
C VAL A 93 -68.59 -33.63 -13.53
N PHE A 94 -69.27 -33.10 -14.54
CA PHE A 94 -68.74 -31.99 -15.34
C PHE A 94 -68.56 -30.72 -14.50
N LEU A 95 -69.57 -30.36 -13.70
CA LEU A 95 -69.46 -29.25 -12.75
C LEU A 95 -68.33 -29.47 -11.74
N MET A 96 -68.23 -30.67 -11.18
CA MET A 96 -67.15 -31.05 -10.26
C MET A 96 -65.75 -30.88 -10.87
N ALA A 97 -65.62 -31.15 -12.16
CA ALA A 97 -64.39 -30.89 -12.91
C ALA A 97 -64.09 -29.40 -13.02
N LEU A 98 -65.08 -28.60 -13.42
CA LEU A 98 -64.95 -27.15 -13.54
C LEU A 98 -64.58 -26.51 -12.19
N THR A 99 -65.29 -26.87 -11.12
CA THR A 99 -65.02 -26.37 -9.77
C THR A 99 -63.59 -26.64 -9.35
N ARG A 100 -63.06 -27.82 -9.67
CA ARG A 100 -61.69 -28.17 -9.31
C ARG A 100 -60.64 -27.31 -10.03
N PHE A 101 -60.83 -27.05 -11.32
CA PHE A 101 -59.94 -26.19 -12.10
C PHE A 101 -60.01 -24.73 -11.67
N LEU A 102 -61.22 -24.21 -11.51
CA LEU A 102 -61.44 -22.81 -11.13
C LEU A 102 -60.94 -22.52 -9.71
N TYR A 103 -61.17 -23.44 -8.78
CA TYR A 103 -60.74 -23.28 -7.40
C TYR A 103 -59.21 -23.38 -7.25
N GLU A 104 -58.54 -24.29 -7.98
CA GLU A 104 -57.08 -24.31 -7.98
C GLU A 104 -56.50 -23.04 -8.62
N TYR A 105 -57.10 -22.59 -9.74
CA TYR A 105 -56.71 -21.34 -10.39
C TYR A 105 -56.81 -20.16 -9.40
N GLU A 106 -57.95 -20.04 -8.72
CA GLU A 106 -58.19 -19.02 -7.68
C GLU A 106 -57.16 -19.09 -6.56
N ILE A 107 -56.81 -20.28 -6.04
CA ILE A 107 -55.77 -20.43 -4.99
C ILE A 107 -54.43 -19.82 -5.42
N TYR A 108 -54.04 -20.00 -6.69
CA TYR A 108 -52.75 -19.50 -7.18
C TYR A 108 -52.78 -18.03 -7.62
N THR A 109 -53.92 -17.51 -8.09
CA THR A 109 -54.03 -16.12 -8.58
C THR A 109 -54.52 -15.14 -7.54
N ASP A 110 -55.32 -15.59 -6.57
CA ASP A 110 -56.20 -14.74 -5.77
C ASP A 110 -55.72 -14.41 -4.35
N PHE A 111 -54.41 -14.49 -4.09
CA PHE A 111 -53.83 -13.86 -2.89
C PHE A 111 -53.94 -12.32 -2.93
N VAL A 112 -54.27 -11.74 -4.09
CA VAL A 112 -54.26 -10.28 -4.33
C VAL A 112 -55.66 -9.65 -4.43
N ARG A 113 -56.76 -10.40 -4.66
CA ARG A 113 -58.14 -9.83 -4.68
C ARG A 113 -59.01 -10.37 -3.55
N ILE A 114 -58.70 -9.95 -2.32
CA ILE A 114 -59.34 -10.38 -1.06
C ILE A 114 -60.86 -10.05 -0.94
N ASN A 115 -61.60 -9.67 -2.00
CA ASN A 115 -63.00 -9.24 -1.83
C ASN A 115 -64.02 -9.64 -2.91
N GLN A 116 -63.68 -10.45 -3.91
CA GLN A 116 -64.65 -10.91 -4.93
C GLN A 116 -64.31 -12.32 -5.47
N GLY A 117 -64.21 -13.31 -4.59
CA GLY A 117 -64.12 -14.71 -5.02
C GLY A 117 -65.36 -15.13 -5.83
N TYR A 118 -65.33 -16.30 -6.46
CA TYR A 118 -66.49 -16.81 -7.20
C TYR A 118 -67.68 -17.02 -6.25
N VAL A 119 -68.72 -16.20 -6.36
CA VAL A 119 -69.93 -16.19 -5.49
C VAL A 119 -70.59 -17.58 -5.41
N TRP A 120 -70.53 -18.36 -6.49
CA TRP A 120 -71.11 -19.71 -6.52
C TRP A 120 -70.27 -20.78 -5.78
N ILE A 121 -69.00 -20.49 -5.42
CA ILE A 121 -68.11 -21.35 -4.61
C ILE A 121 -68.25 -21.01 -3.11
N GLU A 122 -69.38 -20.47 -2.68
CA GLU A 122 -69.68 -20.30 -1.26
C GLU A 122 -70.10 -21.63 -0.60
N HIS A 123 -69.81 -21.76 0.70
CA HIS A 123 -70.08 -22.99 1.46
C HIS A 123 -71.56 -23.41 1.40
N GLU A 124 -72.49 -22.44 1.43
CA GLU A 124 -73.94 -22.69 1.36
C GLU A 124 -74.35 -23.31 0.02
N ASN A 125 -73.84 -22.75 -1.08
CA ASN A 125 -74.08 -23.24 -2.44
C ASN A 125 -73.52 -24.64 -2.67
N LEU A 126 -72.28 -24.89 -2.23
CA LEU A 126 -71.66 -26.21 -2.36
C LEU A 126 -72.35 -27.28 -1.48
N THR A 127 -72.85 -26.89 -0.31
CA THR A 127 -73.64 -27.78 0.57
C THR A 127 -74.98 -28.13 -0.07
N ARG A 128 -75.65 -27.14 -0.69
CA ARG A 128 -76.89 -27.35 -1.44
C ARG A 128 -76.65 -28.23 -2.69
N LEU A 129 -75.58 -28.00 -3.44
CA LEU A 129 -75.22 -28.88 -4.56
C LEU A 129 -75.00 -30.32 -4.11
N ASN A 130 -74.38 -30.53 -2.95
CA ASN A 130 -74.15 -31.86 -2.39
C ASN A 130 -75.45 -32.58 -2.02
N SER A 131 -76.49 -31.86 -1.57
CA SER A 131 -77.79 -32.46 -1.26
C SER A 131 -78.64 -32.77 -2.49
N LEU A 132 -78.43 -32.04 -3.59
CA LEU A 132 -79.08 -32.29 -4.89
C LEU A 132 -78.48 -33.47 -5.64
N ASP A 133 -77.24 -33.83 -5.31
CA ASP A 133 -76.59 -35.01 -5.85
C ASP A 133 -77.15 -36.30 -5.22
N LYS A 134 -77.98 -37.01 -5.99
CA LYS A 134 -78.61 -38.27 -5.55
C LYS A 134 -77.72 -39.51 -5.74
N LYS A 135 -76.45 -39.36 -6.15
CA LYS A 135 -75.53 -40.50 -6.39
C LYS A 135 -74.62 -40.73 -5.18
N PRO A 136 -74.84 -41.78 -4.37
CA PRO A 136 -74.18 -41.98 -3.08
C PRO A 136 -72.70 -42.42 -3.12
N PHE A 137 -72.05 -42.49 -4.29
CA PHE A 137 -70.71 -43.07 -4.46
C PHE A 137 -69.82 -42.25 -5.40
N ARG A 138 -69.79 -40.93 -5.25
CA ARG A 138 -68.64 -40.15 -5.74
C ARG A 138 -67.63 -40.11 -4.60
N ASP A 139 -66.37 -40.46 -4.86
CA ASP A 139 -65.30 -40.42 -3.87
C ASP A 139 -64.96 -38.99 -3.37
N LEU A 140 -65.68 -37.96 -3.86
CA LEU A 140 -65.43 -36.54 -3.68
C LEU A 140 -66.76 -35.77 -3.64
N ASP A 141 -67.10 -35.20 -2.48
CA ASP A 141 -68.23 -34.28 -2.29
C ASP A 141 -67.87 -32.86 -2.74
N PHE A 142 -68.83 -31.99 -3.09
CA PHE A 142 -68.52 -30.59 -3.41
C PHE A 142 -67.85 -29.84 -2.23
N VAL A 143 -68.15 -30.25 -1.00
CA VAL A 143 -67.54 -29.74 0.23
C VAL A 143 -66.06 -30.16 0.37
N PHE A 144 -65.61 -31.22 -0.33
CA PHE A 144 -64.20 -31.63 -0.40
C PHE A 144 -63.31 -30.51 -0.95
N PHE A 145 -63.84 -29.72 -1.90
CA PHE A 145 -63.07 -28.66 -2.56
C PHE A 145 -62.67 -27.56 -1.59
N LEU A 146 -63.53 -27.20 -0.63
CA LEU A 146 -63.20 -26.18 0.36
C LEU A 146 -62.23 -26.70 1.44
N ASN A 147 -62.38 -27.96 1.86
CA ASN A 147 -61.71 -28.43 3.08
C ASN A 147 -60.41 -29.20 2.81
N ILE A 148 -60.32 -29.95 1.71
CA ILE A 148 -59.23 -30.92 1.51
C ILE A 148 -58.37 -30.57 0.30
N LEU A 149 -58.97 -29.98 -0.76
CA LEU A 149 -58.22 -29.63 -1.97
C LEU A 149 -57.07 -28.64 -1.71
N PRO A 150 -57.22 -27.54 -0.94
CA PRO A 150 -56.12 -26.62 -0.64
C PRO A 150 -54.96 -27.33 0.06
N VAL A 151 -55.28 -28.18 1.05
CA VAL A 151 -54.29 -28.94 1.81
C VAL A 151 -53.50 -29.87 0.89
N ARG A 152 -54.17 -30.51 -0.07
CA ARG A 152 -53.49 -31.39 -1.04
C ARG A 152 -52.62 -30.62 -2.04
N ILE A 153 -53.09 -29.47 -2.53
CA ILE A 153 -52.30 -28.61 -3.41
C ILE A 153 -51.04 -28.13 -2.68
N ILE A 154 -51.17 -27.68 -1.43
CA ILE A 154 -50.03 -27.26 -0.60
C ILE A 154 -49.08 -28.44 -0.33
N ALA A 155 -49.61 -29.62 -0.04
CA ALA A 155 -48.78 -30.81 0.18
C ALA A 155 -47.98 -31.22 -1.07
N ASP A 156 -48.58 -31.17 -2.27
CA ASP A 156 -47.88 -31.41 -3.54
C ASP A 156 -46.79 -30.36 -3.77
N LEU A 157 -47.09 -29.09 -3.51
CA LEU A 157 -46.13 -27.98 -3.63
C LEU A 157 -44.93 -28.16 -2.69
N LEU A 158 -45.17 -28.54 -1.43
CA LEU A 158 -44.11 -28.79 -0.45
C LEU A 158 -43.26 -30.01 -0.77
N GLN A 159 -43.83 -31.00 -1.46
CA GLN A 159 -43.11 -32.20 -1.90
C GLN A 159 -42.46 -32.03 -3.27
N SER A 160 -42.70 -30.92 -3.96
CA SER A 160 -42.17 -30.67 -5.30
C SER A 160 -40.64 -30.68 -5.30
N ASP A 161 -40.07 -31.32 -6.33
CA ASP A 161 -38.62 -31.36 -6.53
C ASP A 161 -38.03 -29.96 -6.65
N ALA A 162 -38.78 -29.03 -7.27
CA ALA A 162 -38.38 -27.63 -7.37
C ALA A 162 -38.13 -26.98 -5.99
N LEU A 163 -39.03 -27.18 -5.01
CA LEU A 163 -38.83 -26.63 -3.67
C LEU A 163 -37.66 -27.32 -2.96
N ARG A 164 -37.53 -28.64 -3.08
CA ARG A 164 -36.39 -29.40 -2.50
C ARG A 164 -35.05 -28.94 -3.08
N ASP A 165 -34.99 -28.73 -4.39
CA ASP A 165 -33.81 -28.22 -5.08
C ASP A 165 -33.47 -26.82 -4.58
N THR A 166 -34.45 -25.92 -4.42
CA THR A 166 -34.21 -24.57 -3.86
C THR A 166 -33.70 -24.59 -2.42
N LEU A 167 -34.21 -25.50 -1.57
CA LEU A 167 -33.75 -25.64 -0.19
C LEU A 167 -32.31 -26.16 -0.13
N SER A 168 -31.99 -27.20 -0.91
CA SER A 168 -30.63 -27.74 -1.02
C SER A 168 -29.65 -26.69 -1.59
N PHE A 169 -30.10 -25.86 -2.53
CA PHE A 169 -29.31 -24.75 -3.05
C PHE A 169 -29.01 -23.72 -1.94
N SER A 170 -29.98 -23.37 -1.10
CA SER A 170 -29.78 -22.47 0.04
C SER A 170 -28.77 -23.01 1.06
N GLU A 171 -28.84 -24.31 1.37
CA GLU A 171 -27.85 -24.98 2.24
C GLU A 171 -26.44 -24.94 1.64
N ASN A 172 -26.32 -25.21 0.34
CA ASN A 172 -25.05 -25.11 -0.38
C ASN A 172 -24.49 -23.68 -0.33
N ILE A 173 -25.31 -22.65 -0.52
CA ILE A 173 -24.91 -21.25 -0.41
C ILE A 173 -24.38 -20.91 0.99
N ASN A 174 -25.04 -21.41 2.04
CA ASN A 174 -24.59 -21.19 3.41
C ASN A 174 -23.23 -21.88 3.68
N SER A 175 -23.05 -23.11 3.17
CA SER A 175 -21.77 -23.82 3.28
C SER A 175 -20.63 -23.12 2.52
N LEU A 176 -20.91 -22.61 1.32
CA LEU A 176 -19.98 -21.84 0.51
C LEU A 176 -19.60 -20.54 1.21
N LYS A 177 -20.57 -19.85 1.81
CA LYS A 177 -20.33 -18.64 2.61
C LYS A 177 -19.38 -18.92 3.77
N GLY A 178 -19.61 -19.99 4.53
CA GLY A 178 -18.70 -20.40 5.61
C GLY A 178 -17.27 -20.68 5.12
N SER A 179 -17.13 -21.38 3.99
CA SER A 179 -15.82 -21.67 3.39
C SER A 179 -15.08 -20.41 2.91
N ILE A 180 -15.82 -19.42 2.39
CA ILE A 180 -15.28 -18.12 1.99
C ILE A 180 -14.83 -17.31 3.21
N GLU A 181 -15.60 -17.31 4.30
CA GLU A 181 -15.23 -16.64 5.54
C GLU A 181 -13.96 -17.23 6.16
N GLU A 182 -13.84 -18.57 6.18
CA GLU A 182 -12.63 -19.25 6.63
C GLU A 182 -11.42 -18.91 5.74
N SER A 183 -11.57 -18.96 4.41
CA SER A 183 -10.51 -18.60 3.46
C SER A 183 -10.05 -17.14 3.63
N ASN A 184 -10.99 -16.21 3.82
CA ASN A 184 -10.66 -14.81 4.08
C ASN A 184 -9.88 -14.63 5.39
N SER A 185 -10.25 -15.36 6.45
CA SER A 185 -9.53 -15.33 7.72
C SER A 185 -8.10 -15.89 7.62
N PHE A 186 -7.90 -16.92 6.78
CA PHE A 186 -6.57 -17.47 6.52
C PHE A 186 -5.69 -16.50 5.72
N VAL A 187 -6.26 -15.90 4.67
CA VAL A 187 -5.55 -14.90 3.85
C VAL A 187 -5.18 -13.67 4.66
N SER A 188 -6.09 -13.15 5.50
CA SER A 188 -5.78 -11.98 6.34
C SER A 188 -4.64 -12.26 7.31
N LYS A 189 -4.65 -13.42 7.97
CA LYS A 189 -3.54 -13.86 8.84
C LYS A 189 -2.21 -13.94 8.09
N LYS A 190 -2.20 -14.49 6.87
CA LYS A 190 -0.99 -14.56 6.03
C LYS A 190 -0.50 -13.18 5.60
N ILE A 191 -1.40 -12.25 5.31
CA ILE A 191 -1.05 -10.85 5.00
C ILE A 191 -0.37 -10.20 6.21
N ASP A 192 -0.89 -10.39 7.42
CA ASP A 192 -0.31 -9.83 8.64
C ASP A 192 1.06 -10.43 8.98
N GLU A 193 1.22 -11.75 8.83
CA GLU A 193 2.51 -12.44 8.96
C GLU A 193 3.55 -11.87 7.99
N ASN A 194 3.19 -11.74 6.71
CA ASN A 194 4.08 -11.18 5.69
C ASN A 194 4.41 -9.71 5.94
N LYS A 195 3.43 -8.90 6.39
CA LYS A 195 3.66 -7.50 6.74
C LYS A 195 4.64 -7.36 7.89
N SER A 196 4.53 -8.22 8.92
CA SER A 196 5.49 -8.27 10.03
C SER A 196 6.89 -8.64 9.54
N TYR A 197 7.00 -9.67 8.69
CA TYR A 197 8.27 -10.08 8.09
C TYR A 197 8.92 -8.96 7.27
N LEU A 198 8.16 -8.32 6.37
CA LEU A 198 8.66 -7.20 5.56
C LEU A 198 9.10 -6.00 6.40
N ASN A 199 8.37 -5.69 7.48
CA ASN A 199 8.78 -4.64 8.41
C ASN A 199 10.08 -4.99 9.14
N GLY A 200 10.27 -6.26 9.52
CA GLY A 200 11.52 -6.74 10.09
C GLY A 200 12.69 -6.58 9.12
N LEU A 201 12.52 -7.05 7.88
CA LEU A 201 13.53 -6.93 6.83
C LEU A 201 13.87 -5.47 6.51
N ASN A 202 12.86 -4.59 6.43
CA ASN A 202 13.08 -3.18 6.17
C ASN A 202 13.91 -2.51 7.29
N LYS A 203 13.64 -2.85 8.57
CA LYS A 203 14.44 -2.36 9.70
C LYS A 203 15.90 -2.81 9.60
N GLU A 204 16.12 -4.07 9.21
CA GLU A 204 17.46 -4.62 9.05
C GLU A 204 18.20 -3.89 7.92
N VAL A 205 17.56 -3.72 6.76
CA VAL A 205 18.10 -2.99 5.61
C VAL A 205 18.42 -1.53 5.97
N THR A 206 17.54 -0.82 6.68
CA THR A 206 17.83 0.56 7.13
C THR A 206 19.01 0.59 8.08
N SER A 207 19.11 -0.36 9.02
CA SER A 207 20.24 -0.44 9.95
C SER A 207 21.57 -0.73 9.26
N LEU A 208 21.55 -1.54 8.20
CA LEU A 208 22.71 -1.82 7.36
C LEU A 208 23.13 -0.60 6.55
N ALA A 209 22.16 0.13 5.97
CA ALA A 209 22.41 1.37 5.24
C ALA A 209 23.06 2.43 6.14
N ASP A 210 22.55 2.59 7.38
CA ASP A 210 23.09 3.52 8.36
C ASP A 210 24.53 3.16 8.75
N LYS A 211 24.80 1.87 9.05
CA LYS A 211 26.16 1.38 9.33
C LYS A 211 27.11 1.58 8.14
N LEU A 212 26.64 1.38 6.91
CA LEU A 212 27.44 1.57 5.72
C LEU A 212 27.79 3.05 5.51
N ASN A 213 26.84 3.95 5.76
CA ASN A 213 27.08 5.39 5.72
C ASN A 213 28.08 5.84 6.79
N ASP A 214 27.97 5.31 8.01
CA ASP A 214 28.92 5.57 9.10
C ASP A 214 30.34 5.11 8.74
N ILE A 215 30.48 3.89 8.21
CA ILE A 215 31.76 3.34 7.73
C ILE A 215 32.32 4.18 6.56
N LYS A 216 31.49 4.62 5.62
CA LYS A 216 31.93 5.42 4.47
C LYS A 216 32.44 6.81 4.90
N SER A 217 31.71 7.45 5.82
CA SER A 217 32.08 8.74 6.43
C SER A 217 33.39 8.61 7.21
N SER A 218 33.44 7.70 8.19
CA SER A 218 34.60 7.48 9.06
C SER A 218 35.82 7.00 8.26
N GLY A 219 35.60 6.12 7.27
CA GLY A 219 36.65 5.58 6.41
C GLY A 219 37.36 6.63 5.56
N ASN A 220 36.62 7.58 4.98
CA ASN A 220 37.20 8.63 4.14
C ASN A 220 38.10 9.58 4.94
N PHE A 221 37.68 10.03 6.12
CA PHE A 221 38.49 10.90 6.97
C PHE A 221 39.68 10.17 7.59
N LYS A 222 39.51 8.90 7.98
CA LYS A 222 40.61 8.06 8.47
C LYS A 222 41.67 7.82 7.38
N LEU A 223 41.25 7.69 6.12
CA LEU A 223 42.16 7.57 4.99
C LEU A 223 42.92 8.88 4.73
N LEU A 224 42.24 10.02 4.78
CA LEU A 224 42.86 11.35 4.67
C LEU A 224 43.85 11.60 5.81
N ALA A 225 43.47 11.30 7.06
CA ALA A 225 44.35 11.42 8.22
C ALA A 225 45.59 10.53 8.07
N LYS A 226 45.43 9.28 7.61
CA LYS A 226 46.55 8.39 7.29
C LYS A 226 47.44 8.96 6.18
N GLY A 227 46.85 9.56 5.14
CA GLY A 227 47.60 10.24 4.08
C GLY A 227 48.45 11.39 4.61
N PHE A 228 47.86 12.27 5.43
CA PHE A 228 48.58 13.38 6.05
C PHE A 228 49.64 12.91 7.06
N SER A 229 49.42 11.82 7.80
CA SER A 229 50.42 11.30 8.75
C SER A 229 51.66 10.77 8.03
N THR A 230 51.48 10.06 6.91
CA THR A 230 52.61 9.60 6.08
C THR A 230 53.39 10.79 5.48
N ILE A 231 52.69 11.84 5.02
CA ILE A 231 53.36 13.07 4.53
C ILE A 231 54.12 13.76 5.67
N LYS A 232 53.56 13.81 6.89
CA LYS A 232 54.21 14.37 8.07
C LYS A 232 55.50 13.62 8.40
N GLU A 233 55.47 12.28 8.40
CA GLU A 233 56.64 11.44 8.67
C GLU A 233 57.77 11.75 7.69
N GLY A 234 57.49 11.74 6.38
CA GLY A 234 58.48 12.08 5.35
C GLY A 234 59.05 13.49 5.50
N LYS A 235 58.19 14.49 5.76
CA LYS A 235 58.62 15.88 5.99
C LYS A 235 59.46 16.05 7.26
N ASN A 236 59.20 15.25 8.29
CA ASN A 236 59.97 15.27 9.53
C ASN A 236 61.36 14.65 9.34
N GLU A 237 61.49 13.64 8.48
CA GLU A 237 62.79 13.11 8.07
C GLU A 237 63.60 14.14 7.25
N GLU A 238 62.95 14.82 6.29
CA GLU A 238 63.57 15.96 5.55
C GLU A 238 64.04 17.05 6.52
N LEU A 239 63.20 17.42 7.52
CA LEU A 239 63.55 18.41 8.52
C LEU A 239 64.77 18.00 9.35
N LYS A 240 64.85 16.73 9.79
CA LYS A 240 66.02 16.22 10.53
C LYS A 240 67.29 16.33 9.69
N PHE A 241 67.23 15.99 8.41
CA PHE A 241 68.36 16.10 7.50
C PHE A 241 68.78 17.56 7.27
N ALA A 242 67.82 18.46 6.99
CA ALA A 242 68.06 19.88 6.79
C ALA A 242 68.64 20.55 8.05
N ASN A 243 68.10 20.22 9.23
CA ASN A 243 68.54 20.76 10.51
C ASN A 243 69.97 20.29 10.84
N ARG A 244 70.31 19.03 10.54
CA ARG A 244 71.68 18.51 10.67
C ARG A 244 72.66 19.28 9.77
N ARG A 245 72.30 19.53 8.51
CA ARG A 245 73.12 20.31 7.57
C ARG A 245 73.29 21.77 8.04
N SER A 246 72.23 22.39 8.55
CA SER A 246 72.28 23.73 9.14
C SER A 246 73.20 23.80 10.36
N TRP A 247 73.16 22.78 11.22
CA TRP A 247 74.05 22.68 12.39
C TRP A 247 75.53 22.57 12.00
N ILE A 248 75.84 21.75 10.99
CA ILE A 248 77.22 21.63 10.46
C ILE A 248 77.71 22.99 9.94
N ALA A 249 76.87 23.72 9.19
CA ALA A 249 77.23 25.04 8.69
C ALA A 249 77.46 26.05 9.83
N MET A 250 76.65 26.02 10.90
CA MET A 250 76.86 26.90 12.07
C MET A 250 78.14 26.58 12.83
N ILE A 251 78.45 25.30 13.04
CA ILE A 251 79.71 24.87 13.69
C ILE A 251 80.90 25.29 12.85
N LEU A 252 80.83 25.11 11.52
CA LEU A 252 81.92 25.51 10.63
C LEU A 252 82.13 27.02 10.64
N LEU A 253 81.03 27.80 10.60
CA LEU A 253 81.06 29.26 10.65
C LEU A 253 81.72 29.80 11.93
N THR A 254 81.48 29.17 13.08
CA THR A 254 82.11 29.56 14.35
C THR A 254 83.55 29.02 14.49
N ALA A 255 83.84 27.85 13.92
CA ALA A 255 85.16 27.24 14.00
C ALA A 255 86.23 28.00 13.19
N ILE A 256 85.90 28.54 12.02
CA ILE A 256 86.84 29.28 11.16
C ILE A 256 87.51 30.46 11.88
N PRO A 257 86.77 31.42 12.47
CA PRO A 257 87.38 32.53 13.20
C PRO A 257 88.14 32.03 14.44
N LEU A 258 87.62 31.04 15.16
CA LEU A 258 88.32 30.43 16.31
C LEU A 258 89.67 29.81 15.94
N VAL A 259 89.73 29.06 14.84
CA VAL A 259 90.97 28.46 14.33
C VAL A 259 91.93 29.56 13.87
N SER A 260 91.45 30.57 13.15
CA SER A 260 92.31 31.70 12.74
C SER A 260 92.88 32.47 13.94
N MET A 261 92.08 32.64 15.01
CA MET A 261 92.49 33.30 16.24
C MET A 261 93.51 32.43 17.02
N CYS A 262 93.31 31.12 17.07
CA CYS A 262 94.24 30.18 17.71
C CYS A 262 95.60 30.14 16.97
N LEU A 263 95.58 30.06 15.64
CA LEU A 263 96.79 30.13 14.81
C LEU A 263 97.53 31.47 15.02
N PHE A 264 96.80 32.58 15.06
CA PHE A 264 97.36 33.90 15.33
C PHE A 264 98.02 33.98 16.73
N TRP A 265 97.36 33.45 17.76
CA TRP A 265 97.88 33.44 19.14
C TRP A 265 99.17 32.63 19.28
N ASN A 266 99.23 31.43 18.69
CA ASN A 266 100.43 30.58 18.71
C ASN A 266 101.62 31.29 18.02
N ARG A 267 101.37 32.02 16.92
CA ARG A 267 102.39 32.77 16.21
C ARG A 267 102.91 33.98 16.98
N ILE A 268 102.05 34.67 17.74
CA ILE A 268 102.48 35.74 18.65
C ILE A 268 103.35 35.17 19.79
N ALA A 269 102.98 34.01 20.34
CA ALA A 269 103.75 33.37 21.41
C ALA A 269 105.18 32.98 20.95
N ASP A 270 105.35 32.50 19.71
CA ASP A 270 106.66 32.20 19.11
C ASP A 270 107.55 33.45 18.97
N ILE A 271 106.97 34.62 18.67
CA ILE A 271 107.71 35.88 18.53
C ILE A 271 108.28 36.36 19.87
N ASN A 272 107.56 36.11 20.97
CA ASN A 272 107.99 36.50 22.32
C ASN A 272 109.17 35.66 22.87
N GLN A 273 109.51 34.52 22.25
CA GLN A 273 110.58 33.61 22.71
C GLN A 273 111.94 33.78 22.01
N GLY A 274 112.17 34.88 21.27
CA GLY A 274 113.53 35.30 20.93
C GLY A 274 114.17 34.70 19.67
N THR A 275 113.40 34.44 18.61
CA THR A 275 113.95 34.20 17.27
C THR A 275 113.83 35.48 16.44
N SER A 276 114.94 36.16 16.19
CA SER A 276 115.00 37.49 15.58
C SER A 276 114.67 37.51 14.09
N GLN A 277 114.17 38.68 13.65
CA GLN A 277 114.01 39.17 12.28
C GLN A 277 112.86 38.54 11.48
N THR A 278 111.68 39.19 11.49
CA THR A 278 111.14 39.93 10.32
C THR A 278 109.79 40.56 10.73
N ILE A 279 109.84 41.75 11.35
CA ILE A 279 108.63 42.50 11.73
C ILE A 279 107.90 43.07 10.48
N SER A 280 108.58 43.15 9.32
CA SER A 280 108.00 43.70 8.08
C SER A 280 107.32 42.66 7.16
N SER A 281 107.49 41.36 7.37
CA SER A 281 106.85 40.30 6.56
C SER A 281 105.47 39.87 7.07
N PHE A 282 105.07 40.43 8.21
CA PHE A 282 103.81 40.10 8.91
C PHE A 282 102.59 40.49 8.07
N TYR A 283 102.58 41.72 7.50
CA TYR A 283 101.37 42.27 6.87
C TYR A 283 100.98 41.61 5.54
N PHE A 284 101.94 41.27 4.66
CA PHE A 284 101.61 40.75 3.33
C PHE A 284 101.35 39.25 3.30
N ARG A 285 102.08 38.47 4.11
CA ARG A 285 101.93 37.01 4.15
C ARG A 285 100.68 36.61 4.89
N ASP A 286 100.34 37.28 5.99
CA ASP A 286 99.16 36.94 6.79
C ASP A 286 97.86 37.40 6.10
N LEU A 287 97.87 38.53 5.39
CA LEU A 287 96.75 38.96 4.54
C LEU A 287 96.39 37.90 3.47
N PHE A 288 97.40 37.18 2.95
CA PHE A 288 97.22 36.09 2.00
C PHE A 288 96.54 34.85 2.61
N TYR A 289 96.60 34.67 3.94
CA TYR A 289 95.87 33.63 4.67
C TYR A 289 94.47 34.09 5.11
N PHE A 290 94.33 35.34 5.56
CA PHE A 290 93.04 35.89 6.02
C PHE A 290 92.05 36.19 4.88
N GLY A 291 92.52 36.59 3.70
CA GLY A 291 91.67 36.88 2.54
C GLY A 291 90.82 35.68 2.09
N PRO A 292 91.44 34.51 1.83
CA PRO A 292 90.70 33.28 1.53
C PRO A 292 89.78 32.83 2.67
N ALA A 293 90.20 32.98 3.94
CA ALA A 293 89.38 32.63 5.10
C ALA A 293 88.11 33.49 5.21
N LEU A 294 88.23 34.81 5.01
CA LEU A 294 87.10 35.74 5.00
C LEU A 294 86.14 35.51 3.83
N THR A 295 86.68 35.16 2.66
CA THR A 295 85.86 34.79 1.48
C THR A 295 85.07 33.50 1.74
N LEU A 296 85.73 32.51 2.36
CA LEU A 296 85.12 31.24 2.75
C LEU A 296 84.08 31.43 3.87
N GLU A 297 84.31 32.33 4.81
CA GLU A 297 83.35 32.71 5.85
C GLU A 297 82.08 33.36 5.25
N LEU A 298 82.23 34.32 4.33
CA LEU A 298 81.10 34.91 3.60
C LEU A 298 80.30 33.88 2.80
N LEU A 299 80.98 32.93 2.16
CA LEU A 299 80.34 31.83 1.44
C LEU A 299 79.52 30.93 2.38
N ILE A 300 80.07 30.60 3.54
CA ILE A 300 79.36 29.78 4.54
C ILE A 300 78.21 30.55 5.17
N LEU A 301 78.34 31.86 5.40
CA LEU A 301 77.22 32.72 5.83
C LEU A 301 76.06 32.67 4.85
N TYR A 302 76.35 32.72 3.54
CA TYR A 302 75.33 32.57 2.51
C TYR A 302 74.63 31.20 2.57
N PHE A 303 75.39 30.11 2.62
CA PHE A 303 74.81 28.76 2.74
C PHE A 303 74.06 28.54 4.05
N MET A 304 74.52 29.12 5.16
CA MET A 304 73.83 29.07 6.44
C MET A 304 72.45 29.73 6.33
N ARG A 305 72.38 30.93 5.75
CA ARG A 305 71.11 31.61 5.50
C ARG A 305 70.17 30.78 4.62
N LEU A 306 70.70 30.14 3.58
CA LEU A 306 69.95 29.27 2.69
C LEU A 306 69.37 28.06 3.45
N PHE A 307 70.20 27.34 4.20
CA PHE A 307 69.77 26.18 4.98
C PHE A 307 68.80 26.54 6.11
N TYR A 308 68.97 27.71 6.72
CA TYR A 308 68.05 28.23 7.72
C TYR A 308 66.68 28.53 7.11
N SER A 309 66.64 29.16 5.93
CA SER A 309 65.39 29.44 5.21
C SER A 309 64.65 28.16 4.83
N GLU A 310 65.37 27.13 4.37
CA GLU A 310 64.80 25.81 4.07
C GLU A 310 64.25 25.11 5.33
N THR A 311 64.99 25.17 6.44
CA THR A 311 64.54 24.60 7.72
C THR A 311 63.29 25.31 8.24
N LYS A 312 63.22 26.65 8.10
CA LYS A 312 62.05 27.45 8.44
C LYS A 312 60.84 27.05 7.59
N SER A 313 61.03 26.89 6.28
CA SER A 313 60.03 26.42 5.33
C SER A 313 59.43 25.06 5.72
N LEU A 314 60.29 24.08 6.04
CA LEU A 314 59.87 22.73 6.41
C LEU A 314 59.08 22.71 7.72
N LYS A 315 59.47 23.52 8.71
CA LYS A 315 58.72 23.68 9.97
C LYS A 315 57.33 24.28 9.73
N ALA A 316 57.21 25.29 8.87
CA ALA A 316 55.92 25.88 8.51
C ALA A 316 55.00 24.87 7.80
N GLN A 317 55.55 24.06 6.88
CA GLN A 317 54.80 22.99 6.21
C GLN A 317 54.30 21.94 7.20
N LEU A 318 55.12 21.52 8.16
CA LEU A 318 54.72 20.57 9.21
C LEU A 318 53.60 21.10 10.10
N LEU A 319 53.66 22.38 10.49
CA LEU A 319 52.58 23.02 11.26
C LEU A 319 51.25 23.00 10.51
N GLN A 320 51.29 23.28 9.20
CA GLN A 320 50.10 23.21 8.35
C GLN A 320 49.57 21.78 8.19
N ILE A 321 50.43 20.76 8.19
CA ILE A 321 50.00 19.35 8.14
C ILE A 321 49.35 18.95 9.47
N ASP A 322 49.90 19.38 10.60
CA ASP A 322 49.35 19.10 11.94
C ASP A 322 47.97 19.70 12.13
N LEU A 323 47.73 20.91 11.61
CA LEU A 323 46.39 21.49 11.61
C LEU A 323 45.40 20.63 10.82
N ARG A 324 45.78 20.14 9.63
CA ARG A 324 44.91 19.29 8.80
C ARG A 324 44.62 17.94 9.46
N LEU A 325 45.61 17.33 10.14
CA LEU A 325 45.43 16.10 10.91
C LEU A 325 44.41 16.29 12.04
N ASN A 326 44.58 17.33 12.86
CA ASN A 326 43.66 17.64 13.95
C ASN A 326 42.25 17.93 13.45
N LEU A 327 42.11 18.60 12.30
CA LEU A 327 40.82 18.85 11.67
C LEU A 327 40.16 17.57 11.15
N CYS A 328 40.92 16.65 10.52
CA CYS A 328 40.39 15.36 10.08
C CYS A 328 39.91 14.48 11.24
N GLU A 329 40.50 14.60 12.42
CA GLU A 329 40.05 13.90 13.63
C GLU A 329 38.77 14.51 14.22
N PHE A 330 38.65 15.83 14.20
CA PHE A 330 37.49 16.55 14.77
C PHE A 330 36.26 16.60 13.86
N ILE A 331 36.44 16.57 12.53
CA ILE A 331 35.36 16.82 11.57
C ILE A 331 34.26 15.75 11.58
N HIS A 332 34.59 14.49 11.93
CA HIS A 332 33.63 13.39 11.98
C HIS A 332 32.49 13.70 12.96
N ASP A 333 32.84 14.07 14.18
CA ASP A 333 31.86 14.40 15.23
C ASP A 333 31.15 15.72 14.90
N TYR A 334 31.85 16.68 14.30
CA TYR A 334 31.26 17.95 13.91
C TYR A 334 30.17 17.79 12.82
N VAL A 335 30.45 17.03 11.75
CA VAL A 335 29.51 16.81 10.65
C VAL A 335 28.29 16.01 11.12
N ALA A 336 28.51 14.93 11.87
CA ALA A 336 27.42 14.09 12.41
C ALA A 336 26.48 14.86 13.37
N THR A 337 27.01 15.81 14.13
CA THR A 337 26.20 16.63 15.06
C THR A 337 25.48 17.76 14.33
N ARG A 338 26.04 18.29 13.24
CA ARG A 338 25.53 19.49 12.55
C ARG A 338 24.58 19.20 11.38
N GLU A 339 24.65 18.02 10.75
CA GLU A 339 23.63 17.55 9.78
C GLU A 339 22.24 17.42 10.41
N LYS A 340 22.17 17.14 11.71
CA LYS A 340 20.91 17.11 12.49
C LYS A 340 20.34 18.51 12.79
N SER A 341 21.14 19.57 12.59
CA SER A 341 20.77 20.95 12.88
C SER A 341 20.69 21.76 11.57
N THR A 342 19.53 21.73 10.93
CA THR A 342 19.19 22.47 9.71
C THR A 342 19.43 23.98 9.87
N SER A 343 20.60 24.48 9.51
CA SER A 343 20.84 25.92 9.42
C SER A 343 21.64 26.27 8.16
N VAL A 344 21.17 27.31 7.48
CA VAL A 344 21.60 27.79 6.16
C VAL A 344 23.10 28.19 6.11
N ASN A 345 23.75 28.35 7.27
CA ASN A 345 25.19 28.66 7.40
C ASN A 345 26.14 27.44 7.29
N THR A 346 25.60 26.24 7.09
CA THR A 346 26.38 24.99 6.96
C THR A 346 27.26 24.96 5.70
N ASN A 347 26.77 25.52 4.59
CA ASN A 347 27.48 25.53 3.31
C ASN A 347 28.75 26.39 3.33
N GLU A 348 28.76 27.49 4.08
CA GLU A 348 29.91 28.39 4.16
C GLU A 348 31.02 27.81 5.04
N SER A 349 30.66 27.20 6.18
CA SER A 349 31.63 26.49 7.02
C SER A 349 32.28 25.30 6.30
N TRP A 350 31.50 24.58 5.47
CA TRP A 350 32.00 23.46 4.68
C TRP A 350 32.98 23.91 3.58
N LYS A 351 32.66 24.97 2.86
CA LYS A 351 33.58 25.57 1.87
C LYS A 351 34.88 26.04 2.51
N SER A 352 34.81 26.64 3.70
CA SER A 352 36.00 27.04 4.46
C SER A 352 36.85 25.85 4.91
N PHE A 353 36.21 24.74 5.34
CA PHE A 353 36.90 23.50 5.67
C PHE A 353 37.59 22.87 4.44
N GLU A 354 36.86 22.71 3.34
CA GLU A 354 37.38 22.14 2.09
C GLU A 354 38.57 22.95 1.56
N SER A 355 38.44 24.27 1.57
CA SER A 355 39.53 25.20 1.24
C SER A 355 40.76 24.99 2.14
N LEU A 356 40.57 24.81 3.45
CA LEU A 356 41.67 24.67 4.39
C LEU A 356 42.38 23.30 4.26
N ILE A 357 41.63 22.21 4.12
CA ILE A 357 42.19 20.86 3.93
C ILE A 357 42.92 20.73 2.58
N PHE A 358 42.34 21.23 1.49
CA PHE A 358 42.92 21.10 0.15
C PHE A 358 43.81 22.29 -0.27
N SER A 359 44.03 23.27 0.62
CA SER A 359 44.96 24.36 0.33
C SER A 359 46.39 23.85 0.06
N PRO A 360 47.13 24.45 -0.88
CA PRO A 360 48.53 24.11 -1.12
C PRO A 360 49.40 24.30 0.14
N LEU A 361 50.38 23.41 0.34
CA LEU A 361 51.40 23.59 1.37
C LEU A 361 52.31 24.76 1.01
N GLN A 362 52.32 25.80 1.84
CA GLN A 362 53.10 27.00 1.56
C GLN A 362 54.51 26.90 2.11
N ALA A 363 55.50 27.25 1.29
CA ALA A 363 56.91 27.14 1.62
C ALA A 363 57.47 28.35 2.40
N THR A 364 56.73 29.43 2.59
CA THR A 364 57.22 30.66 3.21
C THR A 364 56.29 31.13 4.32
N ASP A 365 56.88 31.50 5.46
CA ASP A 365 56.18 31.99 6.66
C ASP A 365 55.27 33.21 6.36
N ASP A 366 55.69 34.07 5.42
CA ASP A 366 54.98 35.30 5.03
C ASP A 366 53.64 35.07 4.31
N LYS A 367 53.28 33.80 4.04
CA LYS A 367 52.01 33.43 3.40
C LYS A 367 51.32 32.27 4.09
N ILE A 368 51.52 32.11 5.39
CA ILE A 368 50.63 31.29 6.18
C ILE A 368 49.22 31.92 6.07
N PRO A 369 48.18 31.19 5.65
CA PRO A 369 46.83 31.75 5.53
C PRO A 369 46.42 32.40 6.85
N ALA A 370 45.85 33.61 6.82
CA ALA A 370 45.46 34.42 7.99
C ALA A 370 44.57 33.70 9.03
N VAL A 371 44.02 32.52 8.70
CA VAL A 371 43.31 31.63 9.61
C VAL A 371 44.23 30.99 10.66
N LEU A 372 45.52 30.81 10.36
CA LEU A 372 46.53 30.24 11.25
C LEU A 372 47.19 31.30 12.16
N ASP A 373 47.25 32.55 11.70
CA ASP A 373 47.83 33.68 12.44
C ASP A 373 46.72 34.52 13.07
N GLY A 374 46.00 33.93 14.06
CA GLY A 374 44.81 34.49 14.72
C GLY A 374 44.94 35.93 15.28
N ALA A 375 46.08 36.58 15.12
CA ALA A 375 46.28 38.02 15.24
C ALA A 375 45.32 38.85 14.38
N ASP A 376 45.00 38.44 13.13
CA ASP A 376 44.06 39.19 12.29
C ASP A 376 42.62 39.14 12.84
N ALA A 377 42.19 37.98 13.35
CA ALA A 377 40.90 37.84 14.03
C ALA A 377 40.83 38.62 15.35
N ILE A 378 41.96 38.70 16.08
CA ILE A 378 42.09 39.50 17.31
C ILE A 378 42.10 41.00 16.99
N ALA A 379 42.74 41.42 15.89
CA ALA A 379 42.76 42.80 15.43
C ALA A 379 41.37 43.27 15.01
N GLU A 380 40.60 42.44 14.30
CA GLU A 380 39.22 42.74 13.92
C GLU A 380 38.30 42.86 15.16
N LEU A 381 38.46 41.98 16.15
CA LEU A 381 37.76 42.06 17.45
C LEU A 381 38.16 43.31 18.26
N ALA A 382 39.45 43.64 18.30
CA ALA A 382 39.96 44.83 18.99
C ALA A 382 39.44 46.12 18.34
N SER A 383 39.41 46.20 17.01
CA SER A 383 38.83 47.33 16.27
C SER A 383 37.33 47.47 16.52
N LYS A 384 36.60 46.36 16.61
CA LYS A 384 35.15 46.37 16.89
C LYS A 384 34.83 46.83 18.32
N ILE A 385 35.67 46.49 19.30
CA ILE A 385 35.54 46.91 20.70
C ILE A 385 35.95 48.37 20.89
N LEU A 386 37.01 48.83 20.21
CA LEU A 386 37.46 50.23 20.26
C LEU A 386 36.48 51.18 19.55
N SER A 387 35.87 50.76 18.44
CA SER A 387 34.84 51.55 17.75
C SER A 387 33.56 51.73 18.55
N ASN A 388 33.24 50.82 19.49
CA ASN A 388 32.00 50.87 20.26
C ASN A 388 32.09 51.71 21.54
N LYS A 389 33.31 52.13 21.94
CA LYS A 389 33.53 53.03 23.10
C LYS A 389 33.55 54.52 22.76
N GLY A 390 33.48 54.89 21.48
CA GLY A 390 33.47 56.28 21.01
C GLY A 390 32.07 56.87 20.76
N LYS A 391 31.00 56.13 21.07
CA LYS A 391 29.60 56.59 20.99
C LYS A 391 28.86 56.21 22.27
N GLY A 392 29.27 56.83 23.37
CA GLY A 392 28.56 56.85 24.64
C GLY A 392 28.45 58.28 25.12
#